data_AF-A0A1U7XP39-F1
#
_entry.id   AF-A0A1U7XP39-F1
#
_cell.length_a   1.000
_cell.length_b   1.000
_cell.length_c   1.000
_cell.angle_alpha   90.00
_cell.angle_beta   90.00
_cell.angle_gamma   90.00
#
_symmetry.space_group_name_H-M   'P 1'
#
loop_
_entity.id
_entity.type
_entity.pdbx_description
1 polymer ?
#
loop_
_entity_poly.entity_id
_entity_poly.type
_entity_poly.pdbx_seq_one_letter_code
_entity_poly.pdbx_strand_id
1 'polypeptide(L)' 'MDGNNRKAAQGNAPAAGAMHTADWRTQLQPDSRQRIVNKIMENIKGRLPVSGQEGAQELNKIAMRFEDMIHTAATSK' A
#
# COMPACT_ATOMS: atom_id res chain seq x y z
N MET A 1 34.12 36.51 -27.47
CA MET A 1 32.73 36.84 -27.07
C MET A 1 31.84 36.51 -28.26
N ASP A 2 30.52 36.49 -28.06
CA ASP A 2 29.46 35.98 -28.96
C ASP A 2 29.25 34.46 -28.84
N GLY A 3 28.19 33.92 -28.25
CA GLY A 3 26.89 34.51 -27.94
C GLY A 3 25.77 33.70 -28.58
N ASN A 4 25.52 32.51 -28.02
CA ASN A 4 24.23 31.79 -27.99
C ASN A 4 23.52 31.43 -29.32
N ASN A 5 23.35 30.13 -29.57
CA ASN A 5 22.18 29.63 -30.29
C ASN A 5 21.61 28.39 -29.61
N ARG A 6 20.46 28.58 -28.96
CA ARG A 6 19.61 27.53 -28.39
C ARG A 6 19.11 26.61 -29.50
N LYS A 7 19.31 25.30 -29.38
CA LYS A 7 18.34 24.33 -29.90
C LYS A 7 18.37 22.98 -29.17
N ALA A 8 17.18 22.68 -28.66
CA ALA A 8 16.60 21.35 -28.45
C ALA A 8 17.25 20.40 -27.44
N ALA A 9 16.71 20.47 -26.23
CA ALA A 9 16.10 19.35 -25.52
C ALA A 9 16.82 18.00 -25.65
N GLN A 10 17.63 17.71 -24.62
CA GLN A 10 18.14 16.40 -24.28
C GLN A 10 17.07 15.32 -24.45
N GLY A 11 17.38 14.39 -25.37
CA GLY A 11 17.28 12.95 -25.16
C GLY A 11 16.03 12.43 -24.44
N ASN A 12 14.92 12.31 -25.17
CA ASN A 12 13.86 11.38 -24.81
C ASN A 12 14.30 9.96 -25.20
N ALA A 13 15.27 9.42 -24.48
CA ALA A 13 15.44 7.98 -24.41
C ALA A 13 14.35 7.45 -23.46
N PRO A 14 13.46 6.52 -23.89
CA PRO A 14 12.66 5.82 -22.92
C PRO A 14 13.65 5.06 -22.03
N ALA A 15 13.66 5.37 -20.73
CA ALA A 15 14.44 4.63 -19.76
C ALA A 15 13.97 3.17 -19.80
N ALA A 16 14.71 2.35 -20.55
CA ALA A 16 14.68 0.91 -20.51
C ALA A 16 15.13 0.49 -19.10
N GLY A 17 14.17 0.49 -18.19
CA GLY A 17 14.29 0.20 -16.77
C GLY A 17 12.93 0.06 -16.09
N ALA A 18 11.85 0.56 -16.71
CA ALA A 18 10.49 0.43 -16.22
C ALA A 18 9.83 -0.96 -16.45
N MET A 19 10.62 -2.04 -16.48
CA MET A 19 10.11 -3.39 -16.77
C MET A 19 9.85 -4.24 -15.51
N HIS A 20 10.19 -3.77 -14.31
CA HIS A 20 10.02 -4.55 -13.08
C HIS A 20 9.50 -3.73 -11.90
N THR A 21 8.24 -3.27 -11.99
CA THR A 21 7.30 -3.29 -10.85
C THR A 21 5.98 -2.71 -11.36
N ALA A 22 5.09 -3.58 -11.86
CA ALA A 22 3.68 -3.21 -11.85
C ALA A 22 3.35 -2.84 -10.39
N ASP A 23 2.72 -1.69 -10.18
CA ASP A 23 2.46 -1.17 -8.83
C ASP A 23 1.80 -2.27 -7.99
N TRP A 24 2.47 -2.70 -6.92
CA TRP A 24 2.09 -3.93 -6.21
C TRP A 24 0.71 -3.79 -5.56
N ARG A 25 0.24 -2.56 -5.34
CA ARG A 25 -1.12 -2.28 -4.86
C ARG A 25 -2.16 -2.63 -5.91
N THR A 26 -1.89 -2.31 -7.18
CA THR A 26 -2.76 -2.68 -8.30
C THR A 26 -2.85 -4.18 -8.54
N GLN A 27 -1.85 -4.95 -8.09
CA GLN A 27 -1.83 -6.42 -8.18
C GLN A 27 -2.53 -7.10 -6.99
N LEU A 28 -2.84 -6.34 -5.93
CA LEU A 28 -3.38 -6.92 -4.70
C LEU A 28 -4.90 -7.06 -4.81
N GLN A 29 -5.39 -8.30 -4.81
CA GLN A 29 -6.83 -8.57 -4.84
C GLN A 29 -7.52 -8.08 -3.56
N PRO A 30 -8.76 -7.56 -3.63
CA PRO A 30 -9.55 -7.17 -2.46
C PRO A 30 -9.69 -8.28 -1.42
N ASP A 31 -9.89 -9.53 -1.85
CA ASP A 31 -9.93 -10.70 -0.98
C ASP A 31 -8.63 -10.91 -0.18
N SER A 32 -7.47 -10.60 -0.78
CA SER A 32 -6.19 -10.70 -0.09
C SER A 32 -6.08 -9.66 1.01
N ARG A 33 -6.55 -8.43 0.77
CA ARG A 33 -6.63 -7.37 1.79
C ARG A 33 -7.56 -7.78 2.93
N GLN A 34 -8.72 -8.33 2.62
CA GLN A 34 -9.66 -8.80 3.64
C GLN A 34 -9.08 -9.94 4.50
N ARG A 35 -8.32 -10.86 3.90
CA ARG A 35 -7.61 -11.92 4.66
C ARG A 35 -6.58 -11.34 5.63
N ILE A 36 -5.91 -10.24 5.27
CA ILE A 36 -4.97 -9.54 6.15
C ILE A 36 -5.73 -8.92 7.34
N VAL A 37 -6.84 -8.20 7.07
CA VAL A 37 -7.71 -7.66 8.13
C VAL A 37 -8.16 -8.76 9.09
N ASN A 38 -8.62 -9.90 8.56
CA ASN A 38 -9.06 -11.03 9.39
C ASN A 38 -7.91 -11.56 10.28
N LYS A 39 -6.69 -11.71 9.73
CA LYS A 39 -5.51 -12.14 10.51
C LYS A 39 -5.12 -11.14 11.60
N ILE A 40 -5.23 -9.84 11.33
CA ILE A 40 -5.00 -8.78 12.33
C ILE A 40 -6.04 -8.91 13.45
N MET A 41 -7.32 -9.07 13.09
CA MET A 41 -8.39 -9.27 14.08
C MET A 41 -8.16 -10.49 14.96
N GLU A 42 -7.80 -11.64 14.37
CA GLU A 42 -7.52 -12.87 15.15
C GLU A 42 -6.35 -12.69 16.11
N ASN A 43 -5.27 -12.02 15.66
CA ASN A 43 -4.12 -11.72 16.52
C ASN A 43 -4.49 -10.85 17.73
N ILE A 44 -5.35 -9.85 17.53
CA ILE A 44 -5.78 -8.97 18.61
C ILE A 44 -6.74 -9.72 19.56
N LYS A 45 -7.68 -10.51 19.04
CA LYS A 45 -8.58 -11.36 19.86
C LYS A 45 -7.80 -12.34 20.74
N GLY A 46 -6.69 -12.88 20.24
CA GLY A 46 -5.83 -13.78 21.02
C GLY A 46 -5.08 -13.09 22.16
N ARG A 47 -4.93 -11.76 22.12
CA ARG A 47 -4.19 -10.97 23.13
C ARG A 47 -5.10 -10.18 24.06
N LEU A 48 -6.30 -9.82 23.61
CA LEU A 48 -7.25 -9.00 24.34
C LEU A 48 -8.60 -9.71 24.42
N PRO A 49 -9.17 -9.89 25.64
CA PRO A 49 -10.54 -10.36 25.76
C PRO A 49 -11.49 -9.32 25.16
N VAL A 50 -12.03 -9.62 23.98
CA VAL A 50 -13.02 -8.78 23.32
C VAL A 50 -14.38 -9.02 23.98
N SER A 51 -14.97 -7.96 24.53
CA SER A 51 -16.26 -8.04 25.23
C SER A 51 -17.41 -7.60 24.33
N GLY A 52 -18.41 -8.47 24.14
CA GLY A 52 -19.68 -8.14 23.47
C GLY A 52 -19.56 -7.79 21.97
N GLN A 53 -20.69 -7.40 21.37
CA GLN A 53 -20.77 -6.99 19.96
C GLN A 53 -20.03 -5.67 19.69
N GLU A 54 -20.04 -4.73 20.63
CA GLU A 54 -19.34 -3.44 20.51
C GLU A 54 -17.83 -3.63 20.42
N GLY A 55 -17.24 -4.49 21.25
CA GLY A 55 -15.82 -4.80 21.18
C GLY A 55 -15.40 -5.43 19.83
N ALA A 56 -16.27 -6.26 19.25
CA ALA A 56 -16.00 -6.86 17.94
C ALA A 56 -16.06 -5.82 16.80
N GLN A 57 -16.96 -4.84 16.88
CA GLN A 57 -17.04 -3.74 15.91
C GLN A 57 -15.83 -2.81 15.99
N GLU A 58 -15.42 -2.42 17.21
CA GLU A 58 -14.23 -1.59 17.41
C GLU A 58 -12.96 -2.31 16.95
N LEU A 59 -12.87 -3.61 17.22
CA LEU A 59 -11.77 -4.43 16.73
C LEU A 59 -11.70 -4.41 15.20
N ASN A 60 -12.84 -4.55 14.51
CA ASN A 60 -12.86 -4.51 13.06
C ASN A 60 -12.40 -3.14 12.52
N LYS A 61 -12.86 -2.05 13.12
CA LYS A 61 -12.39 -0.69 12.78
C LYS A 61 -10.88 -0.55 12.97
N ILE A 62 -10.34 -1.05 14.07
CA ILE A 62 -8.90 -1.02 14.35
C ILE A 62 -8.14 -1.83 13.29
N ALA A 63 -8.58 -3.05 12.99
CA ALA A 63 -7.92 -3.91 12.03
C ALA A 63 -7.90 -3.33 10.61
N MET A 64 -9.02 -2.76 10.15
CA MET A 64 -9.09 -2.06 8.87
C MET A 64 -8.15 -0.86 8.82
N ARG A 65 -8.10 -0.05 9.88
CA ARG A 65 -7.19 1.11 9.94
C ARG A 65 -5.73 0.71 9.92
N PHE A 66 -5.37 -0.38 10.59
CA PHE A 66 -4.01 -0.93 10.56
C PHE A 66 -3.63 -1.40 9.15
N GLU A 67 -4.51 -2.16 8.51
CA GLU A 67 -4.26 -2.66 7.16
C GLU A 67 -4.11 -1.50 6.17
N ASP A 68 -4.99 -0.51 6.23
CA ASP A 68 -4.97 0.64 5.31
C ASP A 68 -3.73 1.53 5.50
N MET A 69 -3.32 1.72 6.76
CA MET A 69 -2.09 2.44 7.10
C MET A 69 -0.86 1.75 6.51
N ILE A 70 -0.74 0.43 6.67
CA ILE A 70 0.39 -0.33 6.12
C ILE A 70 0.31 -0.40 4.60
N HIS A 71 -0.87 -0.61 4.03
CA HIS A 71 -1.07 -0.62 2.58
C HIS A 71 -0.64 0.70 1.93
N THR A 72 -0.90 1.82 2.60
CA THR A 72 -0.49 3.15 2.14
C THR A 72 0.99 3.42 2.38
N ALA A 73 1.55 3.00 3.51
CA ALA A 73 2.95 3.27 3.87
C ALA A 73 3.96 2.34 3.16
N ALA A 74 3.58 1.10 2.83
CA ALA A 74 4.50 0.12 2.28
C ALA A 74 4.99 0.52 0.86
N THR A 75 6.27 0.36 0.59
CA THR A 75 6.85 0.63 -0.75
C THR A 75 6.98 -0.64 -1.58
N SER A 76 6.73 -1.80 -0.97
CA SER A 76 6.81 -3.12 -1.57
C SER A 76 5.78 -4.07 -0.93
N LYS A 77 5.54 -5.21 -1.58
CA LYS A 77 4.57 -6.22 -1.18
C LYS A 77 5.06 -7.10 -0.03
#